data_AF-A0AB35HAL1-F1
#
_entry.id   AF-A0AB35HAL1-F1
#
_cell.length_a   1.000
_cell.length_b   1.000
_cell.length_c   1.000
_cell.angle_alpha   90.00
_cell.angle_beta   90.00
_cell.angle_gamma   90.00
#
_symmetry.space_group_name_H-M   'P 1'
#
loop_
_entity.id
_entity.type
_entity.pdbx_description
1 polymer ?
#
loop_
_entity_poly.entity_id
_entity_poly.type
_entity_poly.pdbx_seq_one_letter_code
_entity_poly.pdbx_strand_id
1 'polypeptide(L)' 'MMKVIYAVRILAAILVVGTVGSVDIDRIDLWTGFCQAMLGVTLWLLTGYWIEELKEYGER' A
#
# COMPACT_ATOMS: atom_id res chain seq x y z
N MET A 1 -11.62 -11.38 6.73
CA MET A 1 -10.29 -11.32 6.09
C MET A 1 -10.30 -10.46 4.83
N MET A 2 -11.07 -10.80 3.78
CA MET A 2 -11.07 -10.06 2.49
C MET A 2 -11.26 -8.53 2.61
N LYS A 3 -12.21 -8.08 3.45
CA LYS A 3 -12.45 -6.63 3.68
C LYS A 3 -11.22 -5.89 4.23
N VAL A 4 -10.43 -6.55 5.09
CA VAL A 4 -9.20 -5.97 5.68
C VAL A 4 -8.14 -5.81 4.59
N ILE A 5 -7.98 -6.80 3.71
CA ILE A 5 -6.99 -6.74 2.63
C ILE A 5 -7.32 -5.61 1.64
N TYR A 6 -8.60 -5.45 1.30
CA TYR A 6 -9.05 -4.33 0.47
C TYR A 6 -8.82 -2.98 1.15
N ALA A 7 -9.08 -2.87 2.46
CA ALA A 7 -8.78 -1.65 3.21
C ALA A 7 -7.27 -1.32 3.19
N VAL A 8 -6.40 -2.33 3.36
CA VAL A 8 -4.94 -2.15 3.28
C VAL A 8 -4.50 -1.73 1.88
N ARG A 9 -5.10 -2.27 0.79
CA ARG A 9 -4.81 -1.77 -0.57
C ARG A 9 -5.17 -0.30 -0.75
N ILE A 10 -6.33 0.13 -0.24
CA ILE A 10 -6.74 1.54 -0.32
C ILE A 10 -5.74 2.42 0.45
N LEU A 11 -5.35 2.02 1.66
CA LEU A 11 -4.35 2.73 2.45
C LEU A 11 -2.98 2.77 1.75
N ALA A 12 -2.57 1.68 1.12
CA ALA A 12 -1.32 1.60 0.35
C ALA A 12 -1.32 2.58 -0.84
N ALA A 13 -2.44 2.69 -1.57
CA ALA A 13 -2.58 3.68 -2.64
C ALA A 13 -2.55 5.12 -2.10
N ILE A 14 -3.25 5.39 -1.00
CA ILE A 14 -3.24 6.71 -0.35
C ILE A 14 -1.83 7.07 0.14
N LEU A 15 -1.07 6.10 0.65
CA LEU A 15 0.31 6.32 1.08
C LEU A 15 1.22 6.78 -0.06
N VAL A 16 1.09 6.17 -1.25
CA VAL A 16 1.87 6.53 -2.44
C VAL A 16 1.43 7.87 -3.04
N VAL A 17 0.12 8.10 -3.18
CA VAL A 17 -0.38 9.38 -3.74
C VAL A 17 -0.15 10.53 -2.76
N GLY A 18 -0.36 10.27 -1.47
CA GLY A 18 -0.15 11.23 -0.40
C GLY A 18 1.32 11.59 -0.20
N THR A 19 2.26 10.68 -0.52
CA THR A 19 3.69 11.02 -0.53
C THR A 19 4.02 12.03 -1.61
N VAL A 20 3.56 11.80 -2.84
CA VAL A 20 3.82 12.72 -3.96
C VAL A 20 3.32 14.12 -3.62
N GLY A 21 2.08 14.24 -3.18
CA GLY A 21 1.52 15.55 -2.78
C GLY A 21 2.21 16.18 -1.58
N SER A 22 2.70 15.39 -0.62
CA SER A 22 3.42 15.91 0.54
C SER A 22 4.83 16.39 0.20
N VAL A 23 5.48 15.77 -0.79
CA VAL A 23 6.76 16.25 -1.34
C VAL A 23 6.54 17.54 -2.13
N ASP A 24 5.48 17.64 -2.94
CA ASP A 24 5.17 18.84 -3.72
C ASP A 24 4.84 20.07 -2.85
N ILE A 25 4.23 19.86 -1.68
CA ILE A 25 3.90 20.94 -0.72
C ILE A 25 5.08 21.20 0.25
N ASP A 26 6.25 20.61 -0.01
CA ASP A 26 7.47 20.76 0.79
C ASP A 26 7.27 20.43 2.27
N ARG A 27 6.34 19.50 2.54
CA ARG A 27 5.96 19.05 3.89
C ARG A 27 6.84 17.91 4.39
N ILE A 28 7.39 17.13 3.47
CA ILE A 28 8.32 16.03 3.75
C ILE A 28 9.50 16.11 2.79
N ASP A 29 10.68 15.70 3.26
CA ASP A 29 11.87 15.62 2.43
C ASP A 29 11.75 14.50 1.39
N LEU A 30 12.46 14.64 0.27
CA LEU A 30 12.49 13.66 -0.82
C LEU A 30 12.88 12.25 -0.33
N TRP A 31 13.79 12.16 0.65
CA TRP A 31 14.19 10.89 1.25
C TRP A 31 13.04 10.24 2.04
N THR A 32 12.31 11.03 2.84
CA THR A 32 11.13 10.55 3.57
C THR A 32 10.01 10.16 2.62
N GLY A 33 9.80 10.94 1.56
CA GLY A 33 8.86 10.63 0.48
C GLY A 33 9.18 9.31 -0.21
N PHE A 34 10.46 9.07 -0.51
CA PHE A 34 10.92 7.81 -1.09
C PHE A 34 10.63 6.61 -0.19
N CYS A 35 10.98 6.68 1.10
CA CYS A 35 10.71 5.61 2.06
C CYS A 35 9.21 5.30 2.20
N GLN A 36 8.38 6.34 2.26
CA GLN A 36 6.93 6.16 2.43
C GLN A 36 6.26 5.67 1.14
N ALA A 37 6.75 6.05 -0.05
CA ALA A 37 6.32 5.49 -1.32
C ALA A 37 6.69 4.00 -1.46
N MET A 38 7.93 3.63 -1.11
CA MET A 38 8.37 2.23 -1.08
C MET A 38 7.52 1.36 -0.15
N LEU A 39 7.18 1.89 1.03
CA LEU A 39 6.31 1.20 1.98
C LEU A 39 4.91 0.98 1.39
N GLY A 40 4.34 2.00 0.74
CA GLY A 40 3.06 1.89 0.04
C GLY A 40 3.07 0.83 -1.06
N VAL A 41 4.11 0.81 -1.91
CA VAL A 41 4.26 -0.20 -2.97
C VAL A 41 4.43 -1.61 -2.38
N THR A 42 5.20 -1.76 -1.31
CA THR A 42 5.42 -3.06 -0.66
C THR A 42 4.13 -3.62 -0.08
N LEU A 43 3.32 -2.78 0.58
CA LEU A 43 2.00 -3.17 1.09
C LEU A 43 1.04 -3.56 -0.04
N TRP A 44 1.11 -2.88 -1.18
CA TRP A 44 0.31 -3.22 -2.35
C TRP A 44 0.65 -4.61 -2.92
N LEU A 45 1.94 -4.98 -2.94
CA LEU A 45 2.38 -6.32 -3.36
C LEU A 45 1.95 -7.38 -2.34
N LEU A 46 2.20 -7.14 -1.05
CA LEU A 46 1.85 -8.08 0.03
C LEU A 46 0.35 -8.39 0.07
N THR A 47 -0.49 -7.37 -0.09
CA THR A 47 -1.94 -7.56 -0.17
C THR A 47 -2.38 -8.34 -1.41
N GLY A 48 -1.62 -8.28 -2.51
CA GLY A 48 -1.83 -9.13 -3.68
C GLY A 48 -1.64 -10.62 -3.36
N TYR A 49 -0.51 -10.95 -2.71
CA TYR A 49 -0.24 -12.32 -2.26
C TYR A 49 -1.31 -12.84 -1.30
N TRP A 50 -1.76 -12.03 -0.34
CA TRP A 50 -2.82 -12.43 0.58
C TRP A 50 -4.17 -12.69 -0.10
N ILE A 51 -4.48 -12.00 -1.21
CA ILE A 51 -5.70 -12.27 -1.99
C ILE A 51 -5.61 -13.63 -2.67
N GLU A 52 -4.46 -13.95 -3.26
CA GLU A 52 -4.20 -15.22 -3.93
C GLU A 52 -4.27 -16.39 -2.94
N GLU A 53 -3.60 -16.24 -1.79
CA GLU A 53 -3.61 -17.23 -0.72
C GLU A 53 -5.02 -17.44 -0.14
N LEU A 54 -5.79 -16.37 0.13
CA LEU A 54 -7.19 -16.53 0.56
C LEU A 54 -8.07 -17.26 -0.46
N LYS A 55 -7.77 -17.11 -1.76
CA LYS A 55 -8.51 -17.78 -2.81
C LYS A 55 -8.21 -19.28 -2.80
N GLU A 56 -6.94 -19.66 -2.62
CA GLU A 56 -6.54 -21.07 -2.44
C GLU A 56 -7.13 -21.71 -1.19
N TYR A 57 -7.18 -20.99 -0.06
CA TYR A 57 -7.83 -21.49 1.16
C TYR A 57 -9.35 -21.60 1.04
N GLY A 58 -9.98 -20.80 0.18
CA GLY A 58 -11.43 -20.85 -0.05
C GLY A 58 -11.87 -21.96 -1.02
N GLU A 59 -10.95 -22.51 -1.82
CA GLU A 59 -11.21 -23.64 -2.73
C GLU A 59 -10.89 -25.03 -2.12
N ARG A 60 -10.36 -25.07 -0.89
CA ARG A 60 -10.19 -26.31 -0.11
C ARG A 60 -11.30 -26.47 0.92
#